data_AF-A0A0L0UK56-F1
#
_entry.id   AF-A0A0L0UK56-F1
#
_cell.length_a   1.000
_cell.length_b   1.000
_cell.length_c   1.000
_cell.angle_alpha   90.00
_cell.angle_beta   90.00
_cell.angle_gamma   90.00
#
_symmetry.space_group_name_H-M   'P 1'
#
loop_
_entity.id
_entity.type
_entity.pdbx_description
1 polymer ?
#
loop_
_entity_poly.entity_id
_entity_poly.type
_entity_poly.pdbx_seq_one_letter_code
_entity_poly.pdbx_strand_id
1 'polypeptide(L)' 'MSTTTQQPLRIGFIHPDLGIGGAERLVVDAAIGLTRLGHSVQIFTSSHQPERAFIETSDGTLE' A
#
# COMPACT_ATOMS: atom_id res chain seq x y z
N MET A 1 -19.90 -25.16 -4.84
CA MET A 1 -18.83 -24.15 -5.01
C MET A 1 -18.18 -23.96 -3.65
N SER A 2 -16.97 -24.48 -3.45
CA SER A 2 -16.25 -24.26 -2.19
C SER A 2 -15.88 -22.80 -2.09
N THR A 3 -16.52 -22.08 -1.17
CA THR A 3 -16.12 -20.73 -0.78
C THR A 3 -14.86 -20.85 0.05
N THR A 4 -13.70 -20.88 -0.60
CA THR A 4 -12.44 -20.66 0.10
C THR A 4 -12.49 -19.23 0.63
N THR A 5 -12.80 -19.07 1.91
CA THR A 5 -12.60 -17.79 2.58
C THR A 5 -11.10 -17.52 2.53
N GLN A 6 -10.68 -16.60 1.65
CA GLN A 6 -9.29 -16.15 1.64
C GLN A 6 -8.98 -15.59 3.02
N GLN A 7 -8.10 -16.28 3.74
CA GLN A 7 -7.64 -15.81 5.04
C GLN A 7 -6.89 -14.48 4.86
N PRO A 8 -7.12 -13.47 5.71
CA PRO A 8 -6.35 -12.24 5.68
C PRO A 8 -4.85 -12.52 5.72
N LEU A 9 -4.11 -11.95 4.76
CA LEU A 9 -2.66 -12.03 4.70
C LEU A 9 -2.04 -10.78 5.32
N ARG A 10 -0.75 -10.88 5.67
CA ARG A 10 0.10 -9.76 6.06
C ARG A 10 1.11 -9.52 4.94
N ILE A 11 1.06 -8.35 4.32
CA ILE A 11 1.79 -8.04 3.09
C ILE A 11 2.66 -6.81 3.32
N GLY A 12 3.96 -6.93 3.04
CA GLY A 12 4.90 -5.83 3.10
C GLY A 12 5.35 -5.42 1.70
N PHE A 13 5.17 -4.16 1.34
CA PHE A 13 5.84 -3.55 0.18
C PHE A 13 7.13 -2.87 0.65
N ILE A 14 8.21 -3.04 -0.11
CA ILE A 14 9.46 -2.31 0.10
C ILE A 14 9.73 -1.49 -1.15
N HIS A 15 9.83 -0.18 -0.98
CA HIS A 15 10.20 0.74 -2.05
C HIS A 15 11.16 1.80 -1.50
N PRO A 16 12.29 2.10 -2.16
CA PRO A 16 13.33 2.95 -1.56
C PRO A 16 12.91 4.42 -1.33
N ASP A 17 11.96 4.93 -2.12
CA ASP A 17 11.46 6.31 -2.04
C ASP A 17 9.95 6.37 -2.32
N LEU A 18 9.17 7.15 -1.57
CA LEU A 18 7.73 7.35 -1.83
C LEU A 18 7.46 8.78 -2.32
N GLY A 19 8.02 9.11 -3.48
CA GLY A 19 7.76 10.35 -4.21
C GLY A 19 6.54 10.28 -5.15
N ILE A 20 6.54 11.09 -6.22
CA ILE A 20 5.47 11.19 -7.22
C ILE A 20 5.86 10.55 -8.57
N GLY A 21 6.37 9.31 -8.52
CA GLY A 21 6.75 8.55 -9.71
C GLY A 21 5.76 7.43 -10.04
N GLY A 22 5.99 6.77 -11.18
CA GLY A 22 5.13 5.69 -11.66
C GLY A 22 5.25 4.39 -10.86
N ALA A 23 6.44 4.09 -10.33
CA ALA A 23 6.65 2.89 -9.52
C ALA A 23 6.01 3.04 -8.14
N GLU A 24 6.12 4.23 -7.57
CA GLU A 24 5.48 4.66 -6.33
C GLU A 24 3.96 4.57 -6.47
N ARG A 25 3.42 5.06 -7.60
CA ARG A 25 2.00 4.94 -7.91
C ARG A 25 1.54 3.49 -7.95
N LEU A 26 2.31 2.61 -8.59
CA LEU A 26 2.01 1.17 -8.65
C LEU A 26 1.97 0.56 -7.25
N VAL A 27 2.94 0.87 -6.39
CA VAL A 27 2.99 0.36 -5.02
C VAL A 27 1.78 0.85 -4.21
N VAL A 28 1.44 2.13 -4.29
CA VAL A 28 0.29 2.72 -3.57
C VAL A 28 -1.03 2.10 -4.03
N ASP A 29 -1.28 2.02 -5.34
CA ASP A 29 -2.51 1.44 -5.89
C ASP A 29 -2.65 -0.05 -5.49
N ALA A 30 -1.55 -0.81 -5.52
CA ALA A 30 -1.55 -2.22 -5.11
C ALA A 30 -1.83 -2.37 -3.61
N ALA A 31 -1.23 -1.52 -2.77
CA ALA A 31 -1.47 -1.52 -1.33
C ALA A 31 -2.94 -1.23 -1.00
N ILE A 32 -3.52 -0.19 -1.61
CA ILE A 32 -4.94 0.15 -1.47
C ILE A 32 -5.83 -1.01 -1.89
N GLY A 33 -5.54 -1.62 -3.05
CA GLY A 33 -6.31 -2.76 -3.56
C GLY A 33 -6.31 -3.94 -2.58
N LEU A 34 -5.15 -4.27 -2.02
CA LEU A 34 -4.99 -5.37 -1.07
C LEU A 34 -5.66 -5.08 0.28
N THR A 35 -5.57 -3.84 0.78
CA THR A 35 -6.31 -3.41 1.99
C THR A 35 -7.82 -3.55 1.78
N ARG A 36 -8.35 -3.13 0.62
CA ARG A 36 -9.78 -3.30 0.26
C ARG A 36 -10.22 -4.75 0.15
N LEU A 37 -9.30 -5.68 -0.15
CA LEU A 37 -9.55 -7.12 -0.14
C LEU A 37 -9.50 -7.73 1.27
N GLY A 38 -9.27 -6.92 2.32
CA GLY A 38 -9.24 -7.36 3.71
C GLY A 38 -7.88 -7.88 4.17
N HIS A 39 -6.80 -7.55 3.47
CA HIS A 39 -5.43 -7.88 3.90
C HIS A 39 -4.84 -6.77 4.76
N SER A 40 -3.93 -7.15 5.66
CA SER A 40 -3.11 -6.19 6.42
C SER A 40 -1.87 -5.85 5.59
N VAL A 41 -1.75 -4.58 5.19
CA VAL A 41 -0.70 -4.12 4.27
C VAL A 41 0.15 -3.06 4.96
N GLN A 42 1.47 -3.11 4.76
CA GLN A 42 2.40 -2.08 5.22
C GLN A 42 3.42 -1.75 4.12
N ILE A 43 3.70 -0.47 3.93
CA ILE A 43 4.74 -0.01 3.00
C ILE A 43 5.94 0.45 3.82
N PHE A 44 7.12 -0.09 3.51
CA PHE A 44 8.39 0.29 4.09
C PHE A 44 9.19 1.09 3.06
N THR A 45 9.61 2.29 3.46
CA THR A 45 10.43 3.18 2.64
C THR A 45 11.56 3.81 3.43
N SER A 46 12.65 4.15 2.75
CA SER A 46 13.76 4.91 3.33
C SER A 46 13.56 6.42 3.23
N SER A 47 12.65 6.87 2.35
CA SER A 47 12.37 8.28 2.09
C SER A 47 10.87 8.49 1.88
N HIS A 48 10.28 9.40 2.65
CA HIS A 48 8.89 9.83 2.53
C HIS A 48 8.78 11.29 2.96
N GLN A 49 8.33 12.15 2.04
CA GLN A 49 8.05 13.55 2.29
C GLN A 49 6.58 13.78 1.90
N PRO A 50 5.66 13.93 2.86
CA PRO A 50 4.23 14.03 2.58
C PRO A 50 3.88 15.12 1.55
N GLU A 51 4.65 16.20 1.48
CA GLU A 51 4.44 17.30 0.52
C GLU A 51 4.81 16.91 -0.93
N ARG A 52 5.53 15.79 -1.11
CA ARG A 52 6.01 15.26 -2.39
C ARG A 52 5.62 13.79 -2.58
N ALA A 53 4.61 13.32 -1.87
CA ALA A 53 4.10 11.96 -1.95
C ALA A 53 2.62 11.97 -2.34
N PHE A 54 2.09 10.79 -2.66
CA PHE A 54 0.65 10.61 -2.82
C PHE A 54 -0.06 10.75 -1.47
N ILE A 55 -1.19 11.45 -1.43
CA ILE A 55 -1.91 11.80 -0.18
C ILE A 55 -2.37 10.55 0.58
N GLU A 56 -2.66 9.47 -0.14
CA GLU A 56 -3.06 8.16 0.37
C GLU A 56 -2.00 7.55 1.31
N THR A 57 -0.75 8.01 1.22
CA THR A 57 0.33 7.59 2.12
C THR A 57 0.35 8.33 3.47
N SER A 58 -0.54 9.31 3.67
CA SER A 58 -0.54 10.20 4.85
C SER A 58 -1.94 10.56 5.39
N ASP A 59 -3.03 10.21 4.69
CA ASP A 59 -4.41 10.59 5.06
C ASP A 59 -5.23 9.48 5.75
N GLY A 60 -4.61 8.33 6.02
CA GLY A 60 -5.27 7.17 6.61
C GLY A 60 -5.88 6.20 5.60
N THR A 61 -5.75 6.44 4.28
CA THR A 61 -6.25 5.52 3.23
C THR A 61 -5.65 4.10 3.33
N LEU A 62 -4.44 3.99 3.89
CA LEU A 62 -3.71 2.73 4.08
C LEU A 62 -3.84 2.14 5.50
N GLU A 63 -4.65 2.73 6.39
CA GLU A 63 -4.92 2.22 7.74
C GLU A 63 -6.19 1.34 7.84
#